data_AF-J7QCP7-F1
#
_entry.id   AF-J7QCP7-F1
#
_cell.length_a   1.000
_cell.length_b   1.000
_cell.length_c   1.000
_cell.angle_alpha   90.00
_cell.angle_beta   90.00
_cell.angle_gamma   90.00
#
_symmetry.space_group_name_H-M   'P 1'
#
loop_
_entity.id
_entity.type
_entity.pdbx_description
1 polymer ?
#
loop_
_entity_poly.entity_id
_entity_poly.type
_entity_poly.pdbx_seq_one_letter_code
_entity_poly.pdbx_strand_id
1 'polypeptide(L)'
;MKHGIKALLITLSLACAGMSHSALAAAPAAKPTTVETKAEAPAAQSKAAVPAKASDEEGTRVSINNASAEELARAMNGVGLKKAQAIVSYREEYGPFKTVEDLKQVPGMGNSLVERNLAVLTL
;
A
#
# COMPACT_ATOMS: atom_id res chain seq x y z
N MET A 1 -39.49 -16.95 -34.01
CA MET A 1 -40.28 -16.72 -32.78
C MET A 1 -39.86 -17.81 -31.79
N LYS A 2 -39.15 -17.46 -30.70
CA LYS A 2 -39.70 -17.38 -29.32
C LYS A 2 -40.34 -18.67 -28.75
N HIS A 3 -39.72 -19.83 -28.95
CA HIS A 3 -39.99 -21.04 -28.17
C HIS A 3 -38.62 -21.59 -27.69
N GLY A 4 -38.41 -22.00 -26.44
CA GLY A 4 -39.37 -22.21 -25.36
C GLY A 4 -39.00 -23.44 -24.51
N ILE A 5 -37.71 -23.66 -24.24
CA ILE A 5 -37.22 -24.86 -23.55
C ILE A 5 -36.89 -24.49 -22.11
N LYS A 6 -37.89 -24.63 -21.24
CA LYS A 6 -37.70 -24.73 -19.79
C LYS A 6 -37.62 -26.21 -19.41
N ALA A 7 -36.87 -26.50 -18.36
CA ALA A 7 -36.67 -27.81 -17.73
C ALA A 7 -35.83 -28.84 -18.53
N LEU A 8 -34.60 -29.06 -18.07
CA LEU A 8 -34.07 -30.42 -17.91
C LEU A 8 -33.34 -30.52 -16.57
N LEU A 9 -33.56 -31.64 -15.89
CA LEU A 9 -33.12 -31.91 -14.52
C LEU A 9 -31.65 -32.38 -14.52
N ILE A 10 -30.80 -31.79 -13.68
CA ILE A 10 -29.54 -32.42 -13.27
C ILE A 10 -29.48 -32.40 -11.74
N THR A 11 -30.12 -33.40 -11.14
CA THR A 11 -29.93 -33.80 -9.75
C THR A 11 -28.71 -34.72 -9.69
N LEU A 12 -27.56 -34.25 -9.21
CA LEU A 12 -26.51 -35.16 -8.75
C LEU A 12 -25.80 -34.65 -7.49
N SER A 13 -26.26 -35.22 -6.40
CA SER A 13 -25.69 -35.29 -5.07
C SER A 13 -24.17 -35.43 -5.03
N LEU A 14 -23.51 -34.69 -4.14
CA LEU A 14 -22.43 -35.26 -3.33
C LEU A 14 -22.45 -34.66 -1.93
N ALA A 15 -22.58 -35.51 -0.93
CA ALA A 15 -22.69 -35.11 0.47
C ALA A 15 -21.31 -34.81 1.07
N CYS A 16 -21.23 -33.77 1.89
CA CYS A 16 -20.13 -33.57 2.83
C CYS A 16 -20.71 -33.59 4.26
N ALA A 17 -20.72 -34.79 4.86
CA ALA A 17 -21.05 -35.00 6.25
C ALA A 17 -19.79 -35.53 6.97
N GLY A 18 -19.51 -34.98 8.16
CA GLY A 18 -18.30 -35.24 8.93
C GLY A 18 -18.21 -34.26 10.09
N MET A 19 -19.13 -34.34 11.04
CA MET A 19 -18.92 -34.98 12.35
C MET A 19 -17.88 -34.28 13.23
N SER A 20 -18.42 -33.49 14.16
CA SER A 20 -17.79 -32.94 15.35
C SER A 20 -17.05 -33.99 16.19
N HIS A 21 -15.94 -33.60 16.83
CA HIS A 21 -15.36 -34.08 18.10
C HIS A 21 -14.15 -33.16 18.41
N SER A 22 -13.74 -32.84 19.64
CA SER A 22 -14.33 -32.97 20.98
C SER A 22 -13.70 -31.88 21.85
N ALA A 23 -14.41 -31.37 22.86
CA ALA A 23 -13.77 -30.61 23.92
C ALA A 23 -12.97 -31.54 24.85
N LEU A 24 -11.84 -31.07 25.38
CA LEU A 24 -11.22 -31.60 26.59
C LEU A 24 -10.45 -30.48 27.31
N ALA A 25 -10.61 -30.40 28.63
CA ALA A 25 -9.99 -29.38 29.47
C ALA A 25 -8.89 -29.98 30.35
N ALA A 26 -7.84 -29.21 30.64
CA ALA A 26 -7.09 -29.25 31.91
C ALA A 26 -6.00 -28.14 31.94
N ALA A 27 -5.90 -27.41 33.06
CA ALA A 27 -4.67 -26.72 33.46
C ALA A 27 -3.78 -27.69 34.27
N PRO A 28 -2.47 -27.44 34.47
CA PRO A 28 -2.07 -26.54 35.55
C PRO A 28 -0.74 -25.74 35.34
N ALA A 29 -0.40 -24.98 36.38
CA ALA A 29 0.73 -24.07 36.60
C ALA A 29 2.15 -24.47 36.16
N ALA A 30 2.97 -23.48 35.77
CA ALA A 30 4.25 -23.12 36.42
C ALA A 30 4.89 -21.85 35.80
N LYS A 31 5.69 -21.11 36.58
CA LYS A 31 6.58 -20.01 36.13
C LYS A 31 8.01 -20.59 36.00
N PRO A 32 8.90 -20.08 35.11
CA PRO A 32 9.75 -18.94 35.52
C PRO A 32 10.25 -18.01 34.39
N THR A 33 10.92 -16.95 34.85
CA THR A 33 11.93 -16.06 34.26
C THR A 33 12.77 -16.60 33.09
N THR A 34 13.13 -15.75 32.11
CA THR A 34 14.54 -15.38 31.78
C THR A 34 14.68 -14.67 30.41
N VAL A 35 15.46 -13.59 30.42
CA VAL A 35 15.97 -12.81 29.27
C VAL A 35 17.14 -13.55 28.61
N GLU A 36 17.31 -13.49 27.28
CA GLU A 36 18.59 -13.45 26.52
C GLU A 36 18.29 -13.67 25.01
N THR A 37 18.56 -12.74 24.08
CA THR A 37 19.85 -12.29 23.50
C THR A 37 20.21 -13.00 22.19
N LYS A 38 19.96 -12.32 21.05
CA LYS A 38 20.70 -12.43 19.77
C LYS A 38 20.17 -11.35 18.78
N ALA A 39 20.95 -10.49 18.12
CA ALA A 39 22.39 -10.22 18.17
C ALA A 39 22.68 -8.71 18.02
N GLU A 40 23.90 -8.32 18.34
CA GLU A 40 24.41 -6.94 18.35
C GLU A 40 25.22 -6.60 17.09
N ALA A 41 24.87 -5.47 16.45
CA ALA A 41 25.73 -4.50 15.72
C ALA A 41 26.64 -5.04 14.56
N PRO A 42 27.41 -4.22 13.79
CA PRO A 42 27.82 -2.80 13.93
C PRO A 42 27.15 -1.87 12.87
N ALA A 43 27.01 -0.53 13.00
CA ALA A 43 28.05 0.53 13.10
C ALA A 43 29.17 0.37 12.03
N ALA A 44 29.75 1.36 11.35
CA ALA A 44 29.44 2.77 11.01
C ALA A 44 30.36 3.12 9.78
N GLN A 45 30.45 4.33 9.19
CA GLN A 45 29.89 5.66 9.47
C GLN A 45 29.92 6.52 8.18
N SER A 46 29.07 7.56 8.12
CA SER A 46 29.26 8.90 7.49
C SER A 46 30.25 9.11 6.31
N LYS A 47 29.76 9.75 5.24
CA LYS A 47 30.50 10.86 4.62
C LYS A 47 29.59 11.99 4.15
N ALA A 48 29.87 13.20 4.62
CA ALA A 48 29.13 14.42 4.32
C ALA A 48 29.44 14.99 2.93
N ALA A 49 28.48 15.70 2.33
CA ALA A 49 28.55 17.17 2.21
C ALA A 49 27.27 17.78 1.60
N VAL A 50 26.84 18.90 2.20
CA VAL A 50 25.76 19.81 1.77
C VAL A 50 26.22 20.72 0.60
N PRO A 51 25.42 21.67 0.03
CA PRO A 51 24.00 21.98 0.25
C PRO A 51 23.15 22.11 -1.04
N ALA A 52 21.83 22.05 -0.90
CA ALA A 52 20.90 22.61 -1.89
C ALA A 52 19.77 23.38 -1.18
N LYS A 53 19.99 24.68 -0.99
CA LYS A 53 18.95 25.63 -0.57
C LYS A 53 18.00 25.84 -1.76
N ALA A 54 16.87 25.14 -1.73
CA ALA A 54 15.65 25.49 -2.45
C ALA A 54 14.59 25.76 -1.38
N SER A 55 14.65 26.92 -0.76
CA SER A 55 13.66 27.97 -1.03
C SER A 55 12.29 27.57 -0.50
N ASP A 56 12.14 27.74 0.81
CA ASP A 56 10.87 27.81 1.54
C ASP A 56 9.98 28.93 0.98
N GLU A 57 9.33 28.68 -0.15
CA GLU A 57 8.29 29.52 -0.73
C GLU A 57 7.14 28.61 -1.20
N GLU A 58 5.90 29.01 -0.91
CA GLU A 58 4.65 28.31 -1.24
C GLU A 58 4.29 27.06 -0.38
N GLY A 59 3.76 27.32 0.83
CA GLY A 59 3.35 26.32 1.83
C GLY A 59 2.09 25.50 1.49
N THR A 60 2.04 24.84 0.34
CA THR A 60 1.00 23.82 0.00
C THR A 60 1.56 22.65 -0.86
N ARG A 61 2.86 22.62 -1.16
CA ARG A 61 3.46 21.54 -1.97
C ARG A 61 3.73 20.27 -1.17
N VAL A 62 3.54 19.11 -1.81
CA VAL A 62 3.71 17.78 -1.20
C VAL A 62 4.74 16.93 -1.98
N SER A 63 5.66 16.29 -1.25
CA SER A 63 6.75 15.46 -1.79
C SER A 63 6.25 14.08 -2.22
N ILE A 64 6.37 13.72 -3.49
CA ILE A 64 5.85 12.45 -4.02
C ILE A 64 6.66 11.23 -3.57
N ASN A 65 7.94 11.40 -3.21
CA ASN A 65 8.75 10.31 -2.69
C ASN A 65 8.56 10.10 -1.17
N ASN A 66 8.24 11.14 -0.41
CA ASN A 66 8.17 11.06 1.06
C ASN A 66 6.74 11.01 1.63
N ALA A 67 5.76 11.66 0.98
CA ALA A 67 4.41 11.79 1.54
C ALA A 67 3.66 10.45 1.62
N SER A 68 2.76 10.36 2.61
CA SER A 68 1.78 9.29 2.76
C SER A 68 0.70 9.33 1.68
N ALA A 69 -0.04 8.22 1.52
CA ALA A 69 -1.16 8.17 0.60
C ALA A 69 -2.29 9.15 1.01
N GLU A 70 -2.45 9.39 2.31
CA GLU A 70 -3.42 10.30 2.88
C GLU A 70 -3.08 11.77 2.58
N GLU A 71 -1.80 12.15 2.65
CA GLU A 71 -1.32 13.50 2.31
C GLU A 71 -1.44 13.77 0.81
N LEU A 72 -0.99 12.83 -0.02
CA LEU A 72 -1.14 12.90 -1.48
C LEU A 72 -2.62 13.04 -1.88
N ALA A 73 -3.52 12.24 -1.30
CA ALA A 73 -4.96 12.32 -1.58
C ALA A 73 -5.64 13.60 -1.06
N ARG A 74 -5.03 14.32 -0.12
CA ARG A 74 -5.53 15.62 0.38
C ARG A 74 -5.05 16.79 -0.46
N ALA A 75 -3.79 16.78 -0.90
CA ALA A 75 -3.20 17.86 -1.69
C ALA A 75 -3.59 17.79 -3.17
N MET A 76 -3.76 16.59 -3.74
CA MET A 76 -3.96 16.42 -5.18
C MET A 76 -5.45 16.40 -5.59
N ASN A 77 -5.84 17.35 -6.42
CA ASN A 77 -7.18 17.46 -6.98
C ASN A 77 -7.47 16.29 -7.95
N GLY A 78 -8.53 15.51 -7.66
CA GLY A 78 -8.95 14.34 -8.46
C GLY A 78 -8.24 13.02 -8.12
N VAL A 79 -7.41 13.02 -7.09
CA VAL A 79 -6.66 11.85 -6.60
C VAL A 79 -7.22 11.44 -5.24
N GLY A 80 -8.00 10.35 -5.21
CA GLY A 80 -8.44 9.75 -3.95
C GLY A 80 -7.44 8.70 -3.43
N LEU A 81 -7.66 8.20 -2.21
CA LEU A 81 -6.79 7.24 -1.51
C LEU A 81 -6.30 6.08 -2.40
N LYS A 82 -7.17 5.47 -3.23
CA LYS A 82 -6.76 4.37 -4.13
C LYS A 82 -5.66 4.74 -5.14
N LYS A 83 -5.69 5.97 -5.68
CA LYS A 83 -4.66 6.46 -6.61
C LYS A 83 -3.40 6.87 -5.87
N ALA A 84 -3.55 7.50 -4.70
CA ALA A 84 -2.42 7.85 -3.86
C ALA A 84 -1.67 6.60 -3.33
N GLN A 85 -2.40 5.54 -2.96
CA GLN A 85 -1.83 4.23 -2.65
C GLN A 85 -1.06 3.66 -3.85
N ALA A 86 -1.59 3.76 -5.08
CA ALA A 86 -0.86 3.34 -6.28
C ALA A 86 0.46 4.11 -6.47
N ILE A 87 0.53 5.41 -6.12
CA ILE A 87 1.79 6.18 -6.14
C ILE A 87 2.80 5.62 -5.13
N VAL A 88 2.34 5.29 -3.91
CA VAL A 88 3.17 4.69 -2.86
C VAL A 88 3.68 3.30 -3.28
N SER A 89 2.78 2.41 -3.73
CA SER A 89 3.17 1.07 -4.20
C SER A 89 4.11 1.13 -5.41
N TYR A 90 3.91 2.09 -6.32
CA TYR A 90 4.82 2.25 -7.47
C TYR A 90 6.23 2.64 -7.02
N ARG A 91 6.41 3.58 -6.08
CA ARG A 91 7.75 3.93 -5.58
C ARG A 91 8.40 2.83 -4.74
N GLU A 92 7.60 1.95 -4.14
CA GLU A 92 8.09 0.75 -3.42
C GLU A 92 8.55 -0.36 -4.39
N GLU A 93 7.87 -0.52 -5.53
CA GLU A 93 8.16 -1.56 -6.52
C GLU A 93 9.25 -1.14 -7.54
N TYR A 94 9.19 0.11 -8.03
CA TYR A 94 10.05 0.64 -9.10
C TYR A 94 11.15 1.60 -8.58
N GLY A 95 11.10 1.99 -7.30
CA GLY A 95 11.98 2.98 -6.70
C GLY A 95 11.45 4.43 -6.82
N PRO A 96 12.17 5.41 -6.23
CA PRO A 96 11.70 6.79 -6.17
C PRO A 96 11.57 7.44 -7.55
N PHE A 97 10.56 8.30 -7.69
CA PHE A 97 10.32 9.12 -8.87
C PHE A 97 11.46 10.13 -9.07
N LYS A 98 11.89 10.30 -10.33
CA LYS A 98 12.96 11.23 -10.71
C LYS A 98 12.40 12.56 -11.20
N THR A 99 11.18 12.54 -11.72
CA THR A 99 10.42 13.69 -12.20
C THR A 99 8.97 13.61 -11.71
N VAL A 100 8.24 14.72 -11.68
CA VAL A 100 6.81 14.71 -11.32
C VAL A 100 5.98 14.07 -12.45
N GLU A 101 6.49 14.12 -13.68
CA GLU A 101 5.92 13.50 -14.87
C GLU A 101 5.94 11.96 -14.81
N ASP A 102 6.85 11.35 -14.05
CA ASP A 102 6.92 9.89 -13.87
C ASP A 102 5.64 9.33 -13.21
N LEU A 103 4.86 10.16 -12.50
CA LEU A 103 3.54 9.80 -12.00
C LEU A 103 2.59 9.30 -13.09
N LYS A 104 2.81 9.65 -14.36
CA LYS A 104 2.03 9.16 -15.52
C LYS A 104 2.18 7.65 -15.74
N GLN A 105 3.21 7.01 -15.18
CA GLN A 105 3.40 5.56 -15.20
C GLN A 105 2.56 4.84 -14.14
N VAL A 106 2.03 5.56 -13.13
CA VAL A 106 1.28 4.96 -12.03
C VAL A 106 -0.14 4.57 -12.49
N PRO A 107 -0.61 3.33 -12.22
CA PRO A 107 -1.96 2.90 -12.59
C PRO A 107 -3.05 3.83 -12.05
N GLY A 108 -3.83 4.44 -12.95
CA GLY A 108 -4.91 5.37 -12.62
C GLY A 108 -4.50 6.84 -12.46
N MET A 109 -3.21 7.18 -12.63
CA MET A 109 -2.69 8.54 -12.74
C MET A 109 -2.55 8.94 -14.22
N GLY A 110 -3.67 9.30 -14.83
CA GLY A 110 -3.68 9.81 -16.21
C GLY A 110 -3.01 11.18 -16.35
N ASN A 111 -2.52 11.48 -17.56
CA ASN A 111 -1.82 12.72 -17.91
C ASN A 111 -2.50 13.99 -17.36
N SER A 112 -3.82 14.13 -17.55
CA SER A 112 -4.60 15.29 -17.09
C SER A 112 -4.72 15.45 -15.57
N LEU A 113 -4.49 14.38 -14.79
CA LEU A 113 -4.41 14.47 -13.33
C LEU A 113 -3.03 14.94 -12.89
N VAL A 114 -1.98 14.47 -13.55
CA VAL A 114 -0.61 14.93 -13.27
C VAL A 114 -0.50 16.42 -13.60
N GLU A 115 -0.90 16.83 -14.81
CA GLU A 115 -0.85 18.22 -15.29
C GLU A 115 -1.59 19.19 -14.36
N ARG A 116 -2.77 18.84 -13.86
CA ARG A 116 -3.53 19.69 -12.93
C ARG A 116 -2.85 19.87 -11.58
N ASN A 117 -2.00 18.92 -11.17
CA ASN A 117 -1.38 18.91 -9.85
C ASN A 117 0.10 19.30 -9.86
N LEU A 118 0.73 19.56 -11.01
CA LEU A 118 2.17 19.92 -11.09
C LEU A 118 2.58 21.07 -10.15
N ALA A 119 1.69 22.05 -9.92
CA ALA A 119 1.96 23.18 -9.03
C ALA A 119 2.03 22.80 -7.53
N VAL A 120 1.33 21.76 -7.09
CA VAL A 120 1.26 21.33 -5.69
C VAL A 120 2.18 20.13 -5.38
N LEU A 121 3.05 19.75 -6.31
CA LEU A 121 3.90 18.58 -6.20
C LEU A 121 5.37 18.96 -6.20
N THR A 122 6.15 18.25 -5.39
CA THR A 122 7.61 18.26 -5.41
C THR A 122 8.12 16.81 -5.33
N LEU A 123 9.41 16.60 -5.60
CA LEU A 123 10.06 15.31 -5.43
C LEU A 123 10.18 14.92 -3.94
#